data_AF-A0AAN6YFX7-F1
#
_entry.id   AF-A0AAN6YFX7-F1
#
_cell.length_a   1.000
_cell.length_b   1.000
_cell.length_c   1.000
_cell.angle_alpha   90.00
_cell.angle_beta   90.00
_cell.angle_gamma   90.00
#
_symmetry.space_group_name_H-M   'P 1'
#
loop_
_entity.id
_entity.type
_entity.pdbx_description
1 polymer ?
#
loop_
_entity_poly.entity_id
_entity_poly.type
_entity_poly.pdbx_seq_one_letter_code
_entity_poly.pdbx_strand_id
1 'polypeptide(L)'
;MPRHHFHDHPPDDPRTKLLQSAAHFCLAFATNSPLPEILEHFSSKLSSSIIVIEHGLKRLAPFLGREFRGIEGAKEYFALISKHITYQDMAFENYVVDPLERKVSVRGEAWFTWTSTGQSWKEIFTYVLEFDDELKVVKYEIWADTGAAYLASQEKLVRSDFERGEDEVD
;
A
#
# COMPACT_ATOMS: atom_id res chain seq x y z
N MET A 1 29.01 -30.58 -0.98
CA MET A 1 28.05 -29.54 -1.40
C MET A 1 26.83 -29.64 -0.50
N PRO A 2 26.57 -28.70 0.43
CA PRO A 2 25.34 -28.75 1.20
C PRO A 2 24.20 -28.20 0.34
N ARG A 3 23.18 -29.03 0.12
CA ARG A 3 21.90 -28.59 -0.46
C ARG A 3 21.23 -27.65 0.53
N HIS A 4 20.87 -26.45 0.10
CA HIS A 4 20.00 -25.57 0.88
C HIS A 4 18.65 -26.24 1.07
N HIS A 5 18.38 -26.68 2.30
CA HIS A 5 17.05 -27.04 2.75
C HIS A 5 16.23 -25.75 2.84
N PHE A 6 15.30 -25.56 1.90
CA PHE A 6 14.13 -24.74 2.16
C PHE A 6 13.41 -25.38 3.35
N HIS A 7 13.44 -24.71 4.50
CA HIS A 7 12.63 -25.11 5.64
C HIS A 7 11.18 -24.83 5.29
N ASP A 8 10.38 -25.88 5.13
CA ASP A 8 8.93 -25.78 5.30
C ASP A 8 8.69 -25.28 6.73
N HIS A 9 8.26 -24.02 6.86
CA HIS A 9 7.92 -23.45 8.16
C HIS A 9 6.59 -24.06 8.61
N PRO A 10 6.48 -24.53 9.86
CA PRO A 10 5.22 -25.07 10.36
C PRO A 10 4.12 -24.01 10.28
N PRO A 11 2.85 -24.38 10.02
CA PRO A 11 1.74 -23.44 9.82
C PRO A 11 1.44 -22.53 11.03
N ASP A 12 2.03 -22.83 12.19
CA ASP A 12 1.93 -22.01 13.40
C ASP A 12 3.08 -21.00 13.61
N ASP A 13 4.03 -20.92 12.68
CA ASP A 13 5.14 -19.96 12.73
C ASP A 13 4.65 -18.50 12.72
N PRO A 14 5.06 -17.66 13.70
CA PRO A 14 4.67 -16.25 13.77
C PRO A 14 4.98 -15.46 12.50
N ARG A 15 6.10 -15.76 11.82
CA ARG A 15 6.45 -15.12 10.55
C ARG A 15 5.42 -15.44 9.47
N THR A 16 5.02 -16.70 9.35
CA THR A 16 4.01 -17.16 8.39
C THR A 16 2.64 -16.52 8.63
N LYS A 17 2.21 -16.42 9.90
CA LYS A 17 0.94 -15.77 10.27
C LYS A 17 0.93 -14.26 9.98
N LEU A 18 2.03 -13.56 10.26
CA LEU A 18 2.19 -12.14 9.91
C LEU A 18 2.16 -11.93 8.40
N LEU A 19 2.85 -12.78 7.64
CA LEU A 19 2.84 -12.73 6.18
C LEU A 19 1.42 -12.88 5.63
N GLN A 20 0.66 -13.85 6.14
CA GLN A 20 -0.72 -14.08 5.72
C GLN A 20 -1.62 -12.89 6.03
N SER A 21 -1.52 -12.31 7.23
CA SER A 21 -2.32 -11.13 7.59
C SER A 21 -2.00 -9.92 6.69
N ALA A 22 -0.71 -9.66 6.45
CA ALA A 22 -0.26 -8.61 5.54
C ALA A 22 -0.76 -8.86 4.10
N ALA A 23 -0.65 -10.10 3.60
CA ALA A 23 -1.09 -10.47 2.27
C ALA A 23 -2.62 -10.31 2.11
N HIS A 24 -3.41 -10.67 3.11
CA HIS A 24 -4.87 -10.45 3.06
C HIS A 24 -5.23 -8.96 3.04
N PHE A 25 -4.58 -8.14 3.85
CA PHE A 25 -4.78 -6.68 3.81
C PHE A 25 -4.41 -6.09 2.44
N CYS A 26 -3.25 -6.49 1.90
CA CYS A 26 -2.79 -6.05 0.58
C CYS A 26 -3.73 -6.52 -0.53
N LEU A 27 -4.24 -7.76 -0.46
CA LEU A 27 -5.19 -8.30 -1.41
C LEU A 27 -6.51 -7.54 -1.39
N ALA A 28 -7.07 -7.27 -0.20
CA ALA A 28 -8.29 -6.48 -0.06
C ALA A 28 -8.15 -5.10 -0.72
N PHE A 29 -6.99 -4.46 -0.56
CA PHE A 29 -6.70 -3.20 -1.25
C PHE A 29 -6.56 -3.40 -2.77
N ALA A 30 -5.78 -4.38 -3.23
CA ALA A 30 -5.59 -4.66 -4.65
C ALA A 30 -6.89 -4.95 -5.41
N THR A 31 -7.85 -5.61 -4.76
CA THR A 31 -9.14 -5.98 -5.36
C THR A 31 -10.21 -4.90 -5.25
N ASN A 32 -9.86 -3.68 -4.82
CA ASN A 32 -10.81 -2.60 -4.57
C ASN A 32 -11.94 -3.02 -3.62
N SER A 33 -11.63 -3.78 -2.55
CA SER A 33 -12.64 -4.17 -1.57
C SER A 33 -13.33 -2.94 -0.97
N PRO A 34 -14.62 -3.05 -0.61
CA PRO A 34 -15.33 -2.01 0.12
C PRO A 34 -14.58 -1.54 1.37
N LEU A 35 -14.68 -0.25 1.69
CA LEU A 35 -14.00 0.34 2.84
C LEU A 35 -14.24 -0.42 4.17
N PRO A 36 -15.46 -0.90 4.50
CA PRO A 36 -15.66 -1.70 5.71
C PRO A 36 -14.76 -2.94 5.77
N GLU A 37 -14.59 -3.67 4.66
CA GLU A 37 -13.74 -4.87 4.58
C GLU A 37 -12.27 -4.51 4.78
N ILE A 38 -11.80 -3.41 4.18
CA ILE A 38 -10.42 -2.91 4.40
C ILE A 38 -10.20 -2.58 5.89
N LEU A 39 -11.19 -1.96 6.54
CA LEU A 39 -11.09 -1.57 7.95
C LEU A 39 -11.13 -2.76 8.91
N GLU A 40 -11.68 -3.91 8.51
CA GLU A 40 -11.64 -5.15 9.31
C GLU A 40 -10.22 -5.66 9.55
N HIS A 41 -9.24 -5.25 8.74
CA HIS A 41 -7.84 -5.58 8.95
C HIS A 41 -7.19 -4.74 10.06
N PHE A 42 -7.79 -3.63 10.48
CA PHE A 42 -7.25 -2.76 11.52
C PHE A 42 -7.66 -3.22 12.92
N SER A 43 -6.83 -2.88 13.91
CA SER A 43 -7.05 -3.29 15.30
C SER A 43 -8.26 -2.58 15.90
N SER A 44 -9.24 -3.36 16.38
CA SER A 44 -10.35 -2.83 17.19
C SER A 44 -9.89 -2.51 18.62
N LYS A 45 -9.03 -3.37 19.18
CA LYS A 45 -8.45 -3.26 20.53
C LYS A 45 -7.59 -2.00 20.70
N LEU A 46 -6.80 -1.66 19.68
CA LEU A 46 -5.92 -0.49 19.66
C LEU A 46 -6.44 0.61 18.73
N SER A 47 -7.76 0.68 18.55
CA SER A 47 -8.41 1.58 17.58
C SER A 47 -8.06 3.06 17.71
N SER A 48 -7.74 3.55 18.91
CA SER A 48 -7.30 4.94 19.15
C SER A 48 -5.81 5.18 18.86
N SER A 49 -5.02 4.11 18.83
CA SER A 49 -3.57 4.14 18.61
C SER A 49 -3.17 3.85 17.16
N ILE A 50 -4.14 3.56 16.29
CA ILE A 50 -3.91 3.39 14.86
C ILE A 50 -3.24 4.64 14.28
N ILE A 51 -2.22 4.45 13.45
CA ILE A 51 -1.58 5.51 12.68
C ILE A 51 -1.53 5.11 11.21
N VAL A 52 -2.07 5.95 10.33
CA VAL A 52 -1.88 5.86 8.88
C VAL A 52 -1.09 7.08 8.42
N ILE A 53 -0.06 6.87 7.60
CA ILE A 53 0.75 7.96 7.04
C ILE A 53 1.27 7.58 5.65
N GLU A 54 0.97 8.42 4.68
CA GLU A 54 1.67 8.42 3.40
C GLU A 54 2.74 9.50 3.42
N HIS A 55 3.99 9.07 3.29
CA HIS A 55 5.15 9.93 3.43
C HIS A 55 5.31 10.80 2.18
N GLY A 56 5.54 12.09 2.40
CA GLY A 56 5.65 13.05 1.32
C GLY A 56 5.55 14.48 1.82
N LEU A 57 5.78 15.43 0.91
CA LEU A 57 5.61 16.84 1.24
C LEU A 57 4.11 17.20 1.19
N LYS A 58 3.55 17.68 2.32
CA LYS A 58 2.12 18.01 2.50
C LYS A 58 1.48 18.86 1.38
N ARG A 59 2.27 19.69 0.69
CA ARG A 59 1.76 20.57 -0.38
C ARG A 59 1.49 19.83 -1.70
N LEU A 60 1.94 18.60 -1.84
CA LEU A 60 1.87 17.84 -3.10
C LEU A 60 0.51 17.15 -3.28
N ALA A 61 -0.11 16.67 -2.20
CA ALA A 61 -1.45 16.10 -2.21
C ALA A 61 -2.06 16.14 -0.80
N PRO A 62 -3.40 16.16 -0.65
CA PRO A 62 -4.05 16.37 0.65
C PRO A 62 -3.87 15.22 1.66
N PHE A 63 -3.45 14.05 1.19
CA PHE A 63 -3.19 12.86 2.02
C PHE A 63 -1.72 12.71 2.44
N LEU A 64 -0.80 13.51 1.89
CA LEU A 64 0.64 13.36 2.12
C LEU A 64 1.15 14.06 3.37
N GLY A 65 2.16 13.46 4.01
CA GLY A 65 2.99 14.08 5.04
C GLY A 65 2.27 14.39 6.35
N ARG A 66 1.07 13.85 6.56
CA ARG A 66 0.29 13.98 7.80
C ARG A 66 -0.07 12.61 8.33
N GLU A 67 -0.14 12.50 9.64
CA GLU A 67 -0.69 11.32 10.30
C GLU A 67 -2.20 11.41 10.34
N PHE A 68 -2.83 10.29 10.05
CA PHE A 68 -4.24 10.05 10.31
C PHE A 68 -4.32 9.11 11.51
N ARG A 69 -4.93 9.60 12.60
CA ARG A 69 -4.88 8.94 13.91
C ARG A 69 -6.21 8.29 14.26
N GLY A 70 -6.11 7.10 14.82
CA GLY A 70 -7.23 6.24 15.16
C GLY A 70 -7.99 5.71 13.95
N ILE A 71 -9.01 4.88 14.23
CA ILE A 71 -9.84 4.28 13.17
C ILE A 71 -10.58 5.32 12.33
N GLU A 72 -11.00 6.45 12.93
CA GLU A 72 -11.61 7.56 12.20
C GLU A 72 -10.60 8.27 11.29
N GLY A 73 -9.33 8.37 11.71
CA GLY A 73 -8.26 8.84 10.84
C GLY A 73 -8.04 7.90 9.65
N ALA A 74 -8.00 6.59 9.87
CA ALA A 74 -7.86 5.62 8.78
C ALA A 74 -9.00 5.77 7.76
N LYS A 75 -10.25 5.96 8.21
CA LYS A 75 -11.40 6.28 7.34
C LYS A 75 -11.19 7.57 6.54
N GLU A 76 -10.73 8.64 7.18
CA GLU A 76 -10.43 9.91 6.51
C GLU A 76 -9.38 9.73 5.41
N TYR A 77 -8.31 8.98 5.69
CA TYR A 77 -7.27 8.67 4.72
C TYR A 77 -7.83 7.95 3.49
N PHE A 78 -8.56 6.83 3.67
CA PHE A 78 -9.11 6.09 2.54
C PHE A 78 -10.17 6.90 1.77
N ALA A 79 -10.92 7.78 2.43
CA ALA A 79 -11.82 8.70 1.77
C ALA A 79 -11.08 9.74 0.90
N LEU A 80 -9.92 10.23 1.34
CA LEU A 80 -9.07 11.11 0.54
C LEU A 80 -8.45 10.38 -0.65
N ILE A 81 -7.93 9.17 -0.45
CA ILE A 81 -7.37 8.36 -1.54
C ILE A 81 -8.44 8.09 -2.59
N SER A 82 -9.60 7.54 -2.23
CA SER A 82 -10.68 7.22 -3.18
C SER A 82 -11.26 8.45 -3.89
N LYS A 83 -11.18 9.64 -3.27
CA LYS A 83 -11.59 10.90 -3.91
C LYS A 83 -10.61 11.34 -4.99
N HIS A 84 -9.30 11.18 -4.75
CA HIS A 84 -8.26 11.79 -5.58
C HIS A 84 -7.63 10.83 -6.59
N ILE A 85 -7.64 9.53 -6.30
CA ILE A 85 -6.90 8.54 -7.05
C ILE A 85 -7.76 7.29 -7.27
N THR A 86 -7.75 6.78 -8.50
CA THR A 86 -8.15 5.40 -8.81
C THR A 86 -6.92 4.59 -9.18
N TYR A 87 -7.02 3.27 -9.09
CA TYR A 87 -5.94 2.37 -9.46
C TYR A 87 -6.45 1.10 -10.15
N GLN A 88 -5.57 0.49 -10.94
CA GLN A 88 -5.80 -0.79 -11.61
C GLN A 88 -4.50 -1.61 -11.63
N ASP A 89 -4.64 -2.92 -11.86
CA ASP A 89 -3.53 -3.88 -11.95
C ASP A 89 -2.60 -3.82 -10.74
N MET A 90 -3.18 -3.63 -9.55
CA MET A 90 -2.40 -3.56 -8.32
C MET A 90 -1.91 -4.94 -7.91
N ALA A 91 -0.61 -5.07 -7.69
CA ALA A 91 0.04 -6.30 -7.26
C ALA A 91 1.01 -6.03 -6.12
N PHE A 92 1.21 -7.06 -5.29
CA PHE A 92 2.09 -7.02 -4.12
C PHE A 92 3.04 -8.20 -4.11
N GLU A 93 4.32 -7.93 -3.89
CA GLU A 93 5.37 -8.94 -3.87
C GLU A 93 6.54 -8.53 -2.95
N ASN A 94 7.55 -9.40 -2.84
CA ASN A 94 8.78 -9.12 -2.09
C ASN A 94 8.55 -8.74 -0.62
N TYR A 95 7.68 -9.50 0.06
CA TYR A 95 7.39 -9.33 1.48
C TYR A 95 8.63 -9.59 2.35
N VAL A 96 8.91 -8.67 3.27
CA VAL A 96 9.94 -8.78 4.30
C VAL A 96 9.27 -8.76 5.66
N VAL A 97 9.42 -9.85 6.42
CA VAL A 97 8.73 -10.04 7.70
C VAL A 97 9.71 -9.96 8.86
N ASP A 98 9.40 -9.10 9.83
CA ASP A 98 10.04 -9.03 11.14
C ASP A 98 9.06 -9.52 12.22
N PRO A 99 9.19 -10.77 12.68
CA PRO A 99 8.30 -11.31 13.70
C PRO A 99 8.56 -10.76 15.11
N LEU A 100 9.73 -10.19 15.39
CA LEU A 100 10.05 -9.63 16.70
C LEU A 100 9.32 -8.30 16.91
N GLU A 101 9.36 -7.45 15.89
CA GLU A 101 8.68 -6.15 15.89
C GLU A 101 7.23 -6.23 15.38
N ARG A 102 6.77 -7.42 14.95
CA ARG A 102 5.47 -7.65 14.28
C ARG A 102 5.25 -6.68 13.11
N LYS A 103 6.25 -6.61 12.23
CA LYS A 103 6.23 -5.74 11.05
C LYS A 103 6.35 -6.52 9.76
N VAL A 104 5.67 -6.02 8.74
CA VAL A 104 5.82 -6.51 7.37
C VAL A 104 6.04 -5.33 6.44
N SER A 105 7.13 -5.35 5.69
CA SER A 105 7.36 -4.44 4.58
C SER A 105 7.04 -5.15 3.27
N VAL A 106 6.42 -4.48 2.31
CA VAL A 106 6.02 -5.10 1.04
C VAL A 106 6.13 -4.10 -0.10
N ARG A 107 6.61 -4.58 -1.26
CA ARG A 107 6.62 -3.82 -2.52
C ARG A 107 5.23 -3.95 -3.16
N GLY A 108 4.65 -2.81 -3.53
CA GLY A 108 3.46 -2.75 -4.37
C GLY A 108 3.78 -2.12 -5.72
N GLU A 109 3.00 -2.48 -6.72
CA GLU A 109 2.98 -1.81 -8.02
C GLU A 109 1.55 -1.70 -8.51
N ALA A 110 1.21 -0.59 -9.18
CA ALA A 110 -0.08 -0.42 -9.83
C ALA A 110 -0.02 0.70 -10.88
N TRP A 111 -1.06 0.76 -11.71
CA TRP A 111 -1.40 1.96 -12.45
C TRP A 111 -2.30 2.83 -11.59
N PHE A 112 -1.92 4.08 -11.37
CA PHE A 112 -2.72 5.07 -10.67
C PHE A 112 -3.21 6.14 -11.64
N THR A 113 -4.37 6.70 -11.37
CA THR A 113 -4.96 7.80 -12.14
C THR A 113 -5.45 8.87 -11.20
N TRP A 114 -5.03 10.12 -11.42
CA TRP A 114 -5.59 11.24 -10.69
C TRP A 114 -6.98 11.58 -11.22
N THR A 115 -7.99 11.51 -10.36
CA THR A 115 -9.41 11.49 -10.76
C THR A 115 -9.84 12.75 -11.51
N SER A 116 -9.39 13.94 -11.09
CA SER A 116 -9.86 15.20 -11.67
C SER A 116 -9.24 15.55 -13.02
N THR A 117 -8.05 15.03 -13.32
CA THR A 117 -7.31 15.33 -14.56
C THR A 117 -7.28 14.15 -15.52
N GLY A 118 -7.57 12.94 -15.03
CA GLY A 118 -7.47 11.70 -15.79
C GLY A 118 -6.03 11.31 -16.16
N GLN A 119 -5.03 11.99 -15.60
CA GLN A 119 -3.62 11.65 -15.86
C GLN A 119 -3.22 10.43 -15.03
N SER A 120 -2.61 9.47 -15.71
CA SER A 120 -2.24 8.17 -15.14
C SER A 120 -0.74 7.95 -15.18
N TRP A 121 -0.21 7.24 -14.19
CA TRP A 121 1.18 6.81 -14.11
C TRP A 121 1.25 5.39 -13.54
N LYS A 122 2.30 4.67 -13.92
CA LYS A 122 2.67 3.43 -13.26
C LYS A 122 3.69 3.75 -12.18
N GLU A 123 3.50 3.26 -10.96
CA GLU A 123 4.49 3.41 -9.91
C GLU A 123 4.77 2.11 -9.17
N ILE A 124 5.91 2.10 -8.51
CA ILE A 124 6.29 1.14 -7.49
C ILE A 124 6.25 1.91 -6.16
N PHE A 125 5.59 1.33 -5.18
CA PHE A 125 5.48 1.88 -3.83
C PHE A 125 5.84 0.82 -2.79
N THR A 126 5.94 1.22 -1.54
CA THR A 126 6.20 0.31 -0.42
C THR A 126 5.27 0.60 0.73
N TYR A 127 4.71 -0.47 1.31
CA TYR A 127 4.04 -0.40 2.59
C TYR A 127 4.96 -0.91 3.70
N VAL A 128 4.84 -0.29 4.88
CA VAL A 128 5.28 -0.87 6.15
C VAL A 128 4.07 -0.98 7.05
N LEU A 129 3.78 -2.21 7.44
CA LEU A 129 2.63 -2.58 8.27
C LEU A 129 3.14 -3.04 9.63
N GLU A 130 2.60 -2.47 10.71
CA GLU A 130 2.82 -2.93 12.08
C GLU A 130 1.53 -3.55 12.62
N PHE A 131 1.65 -4.66 13.34
CA PHE A 131 0.53 -5.46 13.80
C PHE A 131 0.49 -5.59 15.33
N ASP A 132 -0.73 -5.69 15.86
CA ASP A 132 -0.97 -6.06 17.26
C ASP A 132 -0.81 -7.57 17.50
N ASP A 133 -1.12 -8.00 18.72
CA ASP A 133 -1.05 -9.41 19.14
C ASP A 133 -2.12 -10.31 18.46
N GLU A 134 -3.15 -9.71 17.87
CA GLU A 134 -4.20 -10.37 17.11
C GLU A 134 -3.96 -10.31 15.58
N LEU A 135 -2.75 -9.88 15.18
CA LEU A 135 -2.35 -9.72 13.79
C LEU A 135 -3.22 -8.71 13.02
N LYS A 136 -3.74 -7.70 13.71
CA LYS A 136 -4.45 -6.57 13.11
C LYS A 136 -3.54 -5.36 12.97
N VAL A 137 -3.72 -4.62 11.88
CA VAL A 137 -2.90 -3.45 11.55
C VAL A 137 -3.12 -2.34 12.59
N VAL A 138 -2.01 -1.84 13.14
CA VAL A 138 -1.96 -0.65 14.02
C VAL A 138 -1.16 0.49 13.41
N LYS A 139 -0.23 0.19 12.50
CA LYS A 139 0.49 1.21 11.74
C LYS A 139 0.49 0.85 10.27
N TYR A 140 0.10 1.80 9.44
CA TYR A 140 0.13 1.68 7.99
C TYR A 140 0.91 2.86 7.41
N GLU A 141 2.13 2.60 6.96
CA GLU A 141 3.01 3.60 6.36
C GLU A 141 3.22 3.33 4.87
N ILE A 142 3.23 4.38 4.06
CA ILE A 142 3.34 4.29 2.60
C ILE A 142 4.44 5.22 2.09
N TRP A 143 5.27 4.73 1.18
CA TRP A 143 6.17 5.52 0.35
C TRP A 143 5.87 5.27 -1.12
N ALA A 144 5.48 6.31 -1.85
CA ALA A 144 5.04 6.28 -3.24
C ALA A 144 5.67 7.41 -4.06
N ASP A 145 5.40 7.49 -5.38
CA ASP A 145 5.90 8.56 -6.24
C ASP A 145 5.04 9.83 -6.11
N THR A 146 5.30 10.57 -5.03
CA THR A 146 4.61 11.84 -4.76
C THR A 146 4.86 12.91 -5.82
N GLY A 147 5.92 12.78 -6.63
CA GLY A 147 6.22 13.68 -7.74
C GLY A 147 5.27 13.45 -8.91
N ALA A 148 5.10 12.19 -9.31
CA ALA A 148 4.15 11.79 -10.34
C ALA A 148 2.71 12.15 -9.94
N ALA A 149 2.30 11.83 -8.70
CA ALA A 149 0.98 12.19 -8.18
C ALA A 149 0.73 13.71 -8.22
N TYR A 150 1.73 14.51 -7.81
CA TYR A 150 1.63 15.98 -7.89
C TYR A 150 1.48 16.46 -9.33
N LEU A 151 2.35 16.01 -10.24
CA LEU A 151 2.29 16.43 -11.65
C LEU A 151 0.96 16.03 -12.29
N ALA A 152 0.47 14.81 -12.01
CA ALA A 152 -0.83 14.33 -12.46
C ALA A 152 -1.97 15.21 -11.95
N SER A 153 -1.93 15.63 -10.67
CA SER A 153 -2.93 16.53 -10.08
C SER A 153 -2.99 17.91 -10.72
N GLN A 154 -1.89 18.34 -11.35
CA GLN A 154 -1.74 19.66 -11.97
C GLN A 154 -1.89 19.61 -13.49
N GLU A 155 -2.28 18.47 -14.07
CA GLU A 155 -2.33 18.22 -15.52
C GLU A 155 -0.96 18.41 -16.21
N LYS A 156 0.14 18.18 -15.48
CA LYS A 156 1.52 18.39 -15.94
C LYS A 156 2.32 17.11 -16.07
N LEU A 157 1.71 15.94 -15.86
CA LEU A 157 2.41 14.68 -16.06
C LEU A 157 2.67 14.47 -17.56
N VAL A 158 3.94 14.56 -17.94
CA VAL A 158 4.37 14.27 -19.32
C VAL A 158 4.55 12.76 -19.43
N ARG A 159 3.88 12.14 -20.41
CA ARG A 159 4.14 10.74 -20.75
C ARG A 159 5.59 10.63 -21.22
N SER A 160 6.42 9.89 -20.51
CA SER A 160 7.74 9.53 -21.02
C SER A 160 7.54 8.61 -22.22
N ASP A 161 8.11 8.96 -23.38
CA ASP A 161 8.10 8.14 -24.60
C ASP A 161 8.82 6.78 -24.47
N PHE A 162 9.24 6.39 -23.27
CA PHE A 162 10.01 5.17 -22.98
C PHE A 162 9.20 3.86 -23.03
N GLU A 163 7.89 3.92 -23.24
CA GLU A 163 7.01 2.74 -23.37
C GLU A 163 6.53 2.47 -24.81
N ARG A 164 7.03 3.20 -25.83
CA ARG A 164 6.83 2.82 -27.24
C ARG A 164 7.86 1.79 -27.67
N GLY A 165 7.67 0.55 -27.27
CA GLY A 165 8.40 -0.59 -27.80
C GLY A 165 7.50 -1.81 -27.78
N GLU A 166 7.22 -2.35 -28.96
CA GLU A 166 6.32 -3.49 -29.26
C GLU A 166 4.88 -3.07 -29.58
N ASP A 167 4.68 -2.56 -30.80
CA ASP A 167 3.54 -2.89 -31.69
C ASP A 167 3.70 -2.16 -33.03
N GLU A 168 4.79 -2.47 -33.74
CA GLU A 168 4.89 -2.31 -35.20
C GLU A 168 5.74 -3.48 -35.71
N VAL A 169 5.07 -4.57 -36.08
CA VAL A 169 5.62 -5.59 -36.97
C VAL A 169 4.67 -5.65 -38.16
N ASP A 170 5.17 -5.15 -39.30
CA ASP A 170 4.56 -5.24 -40.64
C ASP A 170 4.20 -6.67 -41.05
#